data_AF-A0A142L4E0-F1
#
_entry.id   AF-A0A142L4E0-F1
#
_cell.length_a   1.000
_cell.length_b   1.000
_cell.length_c   1.000
_cell.angle_alpha   90.00
_cell.angle_beta   90.00
_cell.angle_gamma   90.00
#
_symmetry.space_group_name_H-M   'P 1'
#
loop_
_entity.id
_entity.type
_entity.pdbx_description
1 polymer ?
#
loop_
_entity_poly.entity_id
_entity_poly.type
_entity_poly.pdbx_seq_one_letter_code
_entity_poly.pdbx_strand_id
1 'polypeptide(L)'
;MNRVIFILFMLAVGISSTSCVKIYLKAMGVQKTRTVSKEVLTNYLHKRGINHEYILEVDSVKYAQLIERKKIDTLYKHAYWWTQNHIQPVQVIYFEKATQRPIAAYFNCIAEVRGLTSMTWNKEQELEFFPPKTYTNWVDTLFSQEELFKTFNDMNGKEFEYKDDGTEYLIVLFYSLFVQKQSDNLIKEVNEHLQKCLNNNYQIYYVNMDNYFFKEVD
;
A
#
# COMPACT_ATOMS: atom_id res chain seq x y z
N MET A 1 -30.95 -14.22 -26.01
CA MET A 1 -29.70 -13.70 -25.43
C MET A 1 -28.56 -14.61 -25.86
N ASN A 2 -27.59 -14.09 -26.61
CA ASN A 2 -26.55 -14.90 -27.25
C ASN A 2 -25.71 -15.60 -26.17
N ARG A 3 -25.54 -16.93 -26.24
CA ARG A 3 -24.76 -17.71 -25.25
C ARG A 3 -23.36 -17.12 -25.04
N VAL A 4 -22.77 -16.56 -26.09
CA VAL A 4 -21.46 -15.87 -26.06
C VAL A 4 -21.50 -14.58 -25.20
N ILE A 5 -22.58 -13.80 -25.30
CA ILE A 5 -22.75 -12.55 -24.53
C ILE A 5 -22.95 -12.88 -23.04
N PHE A 6 -23.68 -13.95 -22.73
CA PHE A 6 -23.87 -14.41 -21.35
C PHE A 6 -22.57 -14.92 -20.72
N ILE A 7 -21.73 -15.64 -21.49
CA ILE A 7 -20.41 -16.10 -21.02
C ILE A 7 -19.45 -14.92 -20.80
N LEU A 8 -19.43 -13.94 -21.70
CA LEU A 8 -18.62 -12.72 -21.53
C LEU A 8 -19.07 -11.89 -20.32
N PHE A 9 -20.39 -11.80 -20.09
CA PHE A 9 -20.94 -11.12 -18.91
C PHE A 9 -20.61 -11.86 -17.60
N MET A 10 -20.72 -13.19 -17.57
CA MET A 10 -20.35 -14.01 -16.40
C MET A 10 -18.83 -13.98 -16.14
N LEU A 11 -18.00 -13.89 -17.17
CA LEU A 11 -16.56 -13.66 -17.03
C LEU A 11 -16.27 -12.26 -16.46
N ALA A 12 -16.95 -11.22 -16.95
CA ALA A 12 -16.79 -9.86 -16.42
C ALA A 12 -17.26 -9.73 -14.95
N VAL A 13 -18.33 -10.43 -14.57
CA VAL A 13 -18.85 -10.47 -13.18
C VAL A 13 -17.98 -11.38 -12.27
N GLY A 14 -17.36 -12.43 -12.82
CA GLY A 14 -16.40 -13.25 -12.09
C GLY A 14 -15.08 -12.53 -11.78
N ILE A 15 -14.67 -11.61 -12.66
CA ILE A 15 -13.47 -10.78 -12.48
C ILE A 15 -13.73 -9.65 -11.47
N SER A 16 -14.97 -9.20 -11.26
CA SER A 16 -15.29 -8.10 -10.33
C SER A 16 -15.45 -8.52 -8.86
N SER A 17 -15.52 -9.82 -8.56
CA SER A 17 -15.80 -10.34 -7.21
C SER A 17 -14.67 -11.13 -6.57
N THR A 18 -13.59 -11.39 -7.31
CA THR A 18 -12.37 -11.99 -6.76
C THR A 18 -11.28 -10.93 -6.73
N SER A 19 -10.77 -10.63 -5.52
CA SER A 19 -9.64 -9.71 -5.33
C SER A 19 -8.61 -9.92 -6.44
N CYS A 20 -8.40 -8.90 -7.29
CA CYS A 20 -7.56 -8.94 -8.48
C CYS A 20 -6.18 -9.55 -8.19
N VAL A 21 -5.74 -9.44 -6.93
CA VAL A 21 -4.56 -10.07 -6.36
C VAL A 21 -4.49 -11.55 -6.72
N LYS A 22 -5.42 -12.43 -6.32
CA LYS A 22 -5.25 -13.90 -6.46
C LYS A 22 -5.10 -14.39 -7.91
N ILE A 23 -5.87 -13.81 -8.83
CA ILE A 23 -5.77 -14.14 -10.27
C ILE A 23 -4.46 -13.61 -10.83
N TYR A 24 -4.05 -12.40 -10.43
CA TYR A 24 -2.76 -11.80 -10.80
C TYR A 24 -1.56 -12.58 -10.26
N LEU A 25 -1.60 -13.06 -8.99
CA LEU A 25 -0.55 -13.89 -8.39
C LEU A 25 -0.29 -15.16 -9.22
N LYS A 26 -1.38 -15.81 -9.65
CA LYS A 26 -1.32 -17.04 -10.44
C LYS A 26 -0.84 -16.77 -11.87
N ALA A 27 -1.27 -15.66 -12.48
CA ALA A 27 -0.83 -15.25 -13.81
C ALA A 27 0.66 -14.83 -13.85
N MET A 28 1.20 -14.34 -12.73
CA MET A 28 2.62 -13.99 -12.57
C MET A 28 3.55 -15.17 -12.29
N GLY A 29 3.04 -16.41 -12.25
CA GLY A 29 3.87 -17.61 -12.12
C GLY A 29 4.52 -17.80 -10.74
N VAL A 30 3.96 -17.21 -9.68
CA VAL A 30 4.52 -17.40 -8.33
C VAL A 30 4.14 -18.77 -7.79
N GLN A 31 5.14 -19.65 -7.67
CA GLN A 31 4.95 -21.07 -7.33
C GLN A 31 5.33 -21.43 -5.89
N LYS A 32 6.14 -20.63 -5.18
CA LYS A 32 6.44 -20.83 -3.75
C LYS A 32 6.65 -19.50 -3.05
N THR A 33 5.86 -19.29 -2.01
CA THR A 33 5.94 -18.15 -1.09
C THR A 33 7.11 -18.39 -0.14
N ARG A 34 8.15 -17.55 -0.19
CA ARG A 34 9.28 -17.62 0.73
C ARG A 34 9.22 -16.39 1.63
N THR A 35 9.34 -16.60 2.94
CA THR A 35 9.60 -15.52 3.89
C THR A 35 10.88 -14.80 3.49
N VAL A 36 10.78 -13.49 3.27
CA VAL A 36 11.92 -12.66 2.90
C VAL A 36 12.75 -12.42 4.15
N SER A 37 14.06 -12.68 4.10
CA SER A 37 14.91 -12.39 5.26
C SER A 37 15.11 -10.88 5.42
N LYS A 38 15.30 -10.45 6.68
CA LYS A 38 15.58 -9.04 7.02
C LYS A 38 16.75 -8.46 6.23
N GLU A 39 17.81 -9.25 6.06
CA GLU A 39 18.97 -8.87 5.24
C GLU A 39 18.59 -8.55 3.79
N VAL A 40 17.69 -9.33 3.19
CA VAL A 40 17.21 -9.08 1.83
C VAL A 40 16.39 -7.78 1.77
N LEU A 41 15.51 -7.54 2.75
CA LEU A 41 14.72 -6.30 2.83
C LEU A 41 15.61 -5.07 3.01
N THR A 42 16.55 -5.12 3.95
CA THR A 42 17.50 -4.02 4.19
C THR A 42 18.35 -3.75 2.95
N ASN A 43 18.90 -4.80 2.32
CA ASN A 43 19.69 -4.64 1.09
C ASN A 43 18.87 -4.08 -0.08
N TYR A 44 17.59 -4.43 -0.18
CA TYR A 44 16.69 -3.93 -1.21
C TYR A 44 16.51 -2.41 -1.09
N LEU A 45 16.18 -1.89 0.09
CA LEU A 45 15.96 -0.46 0.29
C LEU A 45 17.27 0.35 0.39
N HIS A 46 18.34 -0.23 0.93
CA HIS A 46 19.65 0.42 0.99
C HIS A 46 20.21 0.72 -0.42
N LYS A 47 20.01 -0.19 -1.39
CA LYS A 47 20.36 0.05 -2.80
C LYS A 47 19.61 1.25 -3.42
N ARG A 48 18.55 1.73 -2.77
CA ARG A 48 17.75 2.90 -3.17
C ARG A 48 18.03 4.12 -2.29
N GLY A 49 19.05 4.08 -1.43
CA GLY A 49 19.44 5.18 -0.55
C GLY A 49 18.55 5.39 0.67
N ILE A 50 17.74 4.40 1.03
CA ILE A 50 16.83 4.48 2.19
C ILE A 50 17.53 3.94 3.44
N ASN A 51 17.55 4.73 4.51
CA ASN A 51 18.12 4.33 5.80
C ASN A 51 17.22 3.29 6.50
N HIS A 52 17.86 2.35 7.19
CA HIS A 52 17.23 1.27 7.93
C HIS A 52 16.21 1.75 8.98
N GLU A 53 16.43 2.92 9.60
CA GLU A 53 15.53 3.46 10.62
C GLU A 53 14.13 3.81 10.09
N TYR A 54 13.98 3.98 8.78
CA TYR A 54 12.70 4.27 8.12
C TYR A 54 12.04 3.02 7.55
N ILE A 55 12.64 1.84 7.75
CA ILE A 55 12.11 0.57 7.26
C ILE A 55 11.34 -0.13 8.39
N LEU A 56 10.08 -0.47 8.12
CA LEU A 56 9.21 -1.17 9.04
C LEU A 56 8.64 -2.44 8.37
N GLU A 57 8.05 -3.30 9.17
CA GLU A 57 7.30 -4.47 8.71
C GLU A 57 5.89 -4.47 9.30
N VAL A 58 4.92 -4.98 8.56
CA VAL A 58 3.58 -5.22 9.10
C VAL A 58 3.60 -6.45 10.03
N ASP A 59 3.09 -6.28 11.25
CA ASP A 59 2.64 -7.37 12.09
C ASP A 59 1.37 -7.98 11.46
N SER A 60 1.54 -9.12 10.79
CA SER A 60 0.46 -9.75 10.04
C SER A 60 -0.77 -10.06 10.89
N VAL A 61 -0.60 -10.37 12.19
CA VAL A 61 -1.69 -10.75 13.08
C VAL A 61 -2.46 -9.51 13.50
N LYS A 62 -1.75 -8.50 14.02
CA LYS A 62 -2.37 -7.24 14.45
C LYS A 62 -3.05 -6.54 13.26
N TYR A 63 -2.41 -6.55 12.10
CA TYR A 63 -2.98 -5.96 10.89
C TYR A 63 -4.20 -6.71 10.38
N ALA A 64 -4.19 -8.04 10.33
CA ALA A 64 -5.37 -8.83 9.97
C ALA A 64 -6.56 -8.55 10.91
N GLN A 65 -6.30 -8.45 12.22
CA GLN A 65 -7.33 -8.10 13.21
C GLN A 65 -7.89 -6.68 12.99
N LEU A 66 -7.02 -5.71 12.71
CA LEU A 66 -7.42 -4.34 12.37
C LEU A 66 -8.30 -4.32 11.11
N ILE A 67 -7.89 -5.02 10.05
CA ILE A 67 -8.64 -5.12 8.80
C ILE A 67 -10.04 -5.71 9.04
N GLU A 68 -10.16 -6.86 9.72
CA GLU A 68 -11.46 -7.49 9.96
C GLU A 68 -12.37 -6.64 10.86
N ARG A 69 -11.80 -5.93 11.85
CA ARG A 69 -12.57 -4.96 12.66
C ARG A 69 -13.12 -3.83 11.81
N LYS A 70 -12.29 -3.24 10.95
CA LYS A 70 -12.67 -2.07 10.12
C LYS A 70 -13.63 -2.42 9.00
N LYS A 71 -13.59 -3.65 8.50
CA LYS A 71 -14.44 -4.15 7.42
C LYS A 71 -15.94 -4.09 7.74
N ILE A 72 -16.30 -4.22 9.03
CA ILE A 72 -17.68 -4.19 9.53
C ILE A 72 -18.06 -2.84 10.16
N ASP A 73 -17.21 -1.81 10.03
CA ASP A 73 -17.46 -0.50 10.61
C ASP A 73 -18.59 0.23 9.87
N THR A 74 -19.76 0.30 10.50
CA THR A 74 -20.97 0.88 9.90
C THR A 74 -20.95 2.41 9.85
N LEU A 75 -19.98 3.07 10.51
CA LEU A 75 -19.81 4.52 10.43
C LEU A 75 -19.28 4.95 9.05
N TYR A 76 -18.69 4.02 8.29
CA TYR A 76 -18.10 4.30 6.99
C TYR A 76 -18.90 3.61 5.87
N LYS A 77 -19.52 4.43 5.01
CA LYS A 77 -20.37 3.98 3.89
C LYS A 77 -19.74 2.93 2.96
N HIS A 78 -18.41 2.87 2.91
CA HIS A 78 -17.63 1.97 2.05
C HIS A 78 -16.51 1.23 2.80
N ALA A 79 -16.72 0.89 4.07
CA ALA A 79 -15.70 0.26 4.92
C ALA A 79 -15.06 -0.98 4.26
N TYR A 80 -15.87 -1.91 3.74
CA TYR A 80 -15.37 -3.08 3.03
C TYR A 80 -14.46 -2.72 1.85
N TRP A 81 -14.87 -1.80 0.99
CA TRP A 81 -14.08 -1.39 -0.18
C TRP A 81 -12.74 -0.78 0.24
N TRP A 82 -12.74 0.09 1.26
CA TRP A 82 -11.50 0.65 1.82
C TRP A 82 -10.58 -0.43 2.38
N THR A 83 -11.10 -1.37 3.15
CA THR A 83 -10.27 -2.48 3.66
C THR A 83 -9.69 -3.34 2.52
N GLN A 84 -10.40 -3.53 1.41
CA GLN A 84 -9.86 -4.25 0.23
C GLN A 84 -8.71 -3.50 -0.45
N ASN A 85 -8.70 -2.17 -0.38
CA ASN A 85 -7.59 -1.37 -0.90
C ASN A 85 -6.38 -1.40 0.04
N HIS A 86 -6.60 -1.40 1.35
CA HIS A 86 -5.55 -1.48 2.36
C HIS A 86 -4.80 -2.81 2.38
N ILE A 87 -5.44 -3.90 1.96
CA ILE A 87 -4.75 -5.20 1.85
C ILE A 87 -3.95 -5.34 0.55
N GLN A 88 -3.76 -4.27 -0.23
CA GLN A 88 -2.96 -4.33 -1.44
C GLN A 88 -1.46 -4.27 -1.12
N PRO A 89 -0.61 -4.95 -1.90
CA PRO A 89 0.80 -5.09 -1.58
C PRO A 89 1.62 -3.81 -1.74
N VAL A 90 1.12 -2.85 -2.52
CA VAL A 90 1.80 -1.60 -2.86
C VAL A 90 0.77 -0.48 -2.78
N GLN A 91 1.04 0.52 -1.93
CA GLN A 91 0.17 1.67 -1.70
C GLN A 91 0.96 2.74 -0.94
N VAL A 92 0.46 3.98 -0.94
CA VAL A 92 1.01 5.06 -0.13
C VAL A 92 -0.11 5.88 0.50
N ILE A 93 0.07 6.28 1.74
CA ILE A 93 -0.85 7.10 2.50
C ILE A 93 -0.12 8.32 3.02
N TYR A 94 -0.70 9.49 2.81
CA TYR A 94 -0.21 10.79 3.26
C TYR A 94 -1.06 11.24 4.44
N PHE A 95 -0.40 11.66 5.52
CA PHE A 95 -1.01 12.17 6.74
C PHE A 95 -0.57 13.61 6.99
N GLU A 96 -1.49 14.41 7.50
CA GLU A 96 -1.15 15.66 8.17
C GLU A 96 -0.93 15.37 9.65
N LYS A 97 0.29 15.62 10.16
CA LYS A 97 0.66 15.24 11.54
C LYS A 97 -0.17 15.96 12.59
N ALA A 98 -0.59 17.20 12.33
CA ALA A 98 -1.40 18.00 13.23
C ALA A 98 -2.77 17.36 13.52
N THR A 99 -3.40 16.73 12.51
CA THR A 99 -4.70 16.08 12.65
C THR A 99 -4.60 14.57 12.80
N GLN A 100 -3.44 13.98 12.50
CA GLN A 100 -3.19 12.53 12.44
C GLN A 100 -4.15 11.78 11.49
N ARG A 101 -4.74 12.50 10.54
CA ARG A 101 -5.69 11.98 9.57
C ARG A 101 -5.02 11.84 8.21
N PRO A 102 -5.39 10.81 7.43
CA PRO A 102 -4.96 10.78 6.04
C PRO A 102 -5.53 12.00 5.32
N ILE A 103 -4.74 12.54 4.40
CA ILE A 103 -5.09 13.64 3.49
C ILE A 103 -5.05 13.21 2.03
N ALA A 104 -4.37 12.11 1.72
CA ALA A 104 -4.39 11.44 0.43
C ALA A 104 -3.98 9.97 0.57
N ALA A 105 -4.45 9.11 -0.32
CA ALA A 105 -4.02 7.72 -0.40
C ALA A 105 -4.06 7.22 -1.86
N TYR A 106 -3.07 6.41 -2.23
CA TYR A 106 -2.94 5.80 -3.55
C TYR A 106 -2.73 4.30 -3.40
N PHE A 107 -3.52 3.51 -4.13
CA PHE A 107 -3.53 2.05 -4.03
C PHE A 107 -3.26 1.45 -5.41
N ASN A 108 -2.68 0.24 -5.44
CA ASN A 108 -2.33 -0.48 -6.66
C ASN A 108 -3.49 -0.67 -7.66
N CYS A 109 -4.74 -0.81 -7.20
CA CYS A 109 -5.91 -0.92 -8.09
C CYS A 109 -6.23 0.37 -8.86
N ILE A 110 -5.66 1.50 -8.44
CA ILE A 110 -5.81 2.82 -9.07
C ILE A 110 -4.64 3.07 -10.06
N ALA A 111 -3.53 2.33 -9.91
CA ALA A 111 -2.42 2.42 -10.85
C ALA A 111 -2.85 1.89 -12.22
N GLU A 112 -2.68 2.72 -13.25
CA GLU A 112 -3.03 2.31 -14.60
C GLU A 112 -1.93 1.45 -15.23
N VAL A 113 -2.35 0.39 -15.92
CA VAL A 113 -1.44 -0.47 -16.66
C VAL A 113 -1.05 0.24 -17.97
N ARG A 114 0.20 0.72 -18.05
CA ARG A 114 0.87 1.07 -19.31
C ARG A 114 1.42 -0.19 -19.98
N GLY A 115 0.80 -0.62 -21.08
CA GLY A 115 1.27 -1.77 -21.87
C GLY A 115 0.97 -3.13 -21.21
N LEU A 116 1.84 -4.13 -21.41
CA LEU A 116 1.62 -5.50 -20.90
C LEU A 116 2.11 -5.73 -19.45
N THR A 117 3.05 -4.92 -18.92
CA THR A 117 3.72 -5.24 -17.64
C THR A 117 4.16 -4.04 -16.79
N SER A 118 3.84 -2.79 -17.15
CA SER A 118 4.22 -1.61 -16.36
C SER A 118 2.98 -0.89 -15.86
N MET A 119 3.00 -0.50 -14.58
CA MET A 119 2.01 0.41 -14.01
C MET A 119 2.63 1.80 -13.89
N THR A 120 1.83 2.85 -14.12
CA THR A 120 2.19 4.24 -13.88
C THR A 120 1.30 4.78 -12.77
N TRP A 121 1.90 5.48 -11.79
CA TRP A 121 1.16 6.02 -10.64
C TRP A 121 0.82 7.51 -10.81
N ASN A 122 1.51 8.20 -11.72
CA ASN A 122 1.30 9.61 -12.06
C ASN A 122 0.77 9.81 -13.49
N LYS A 123 -0.36 9.17 -13.87
CA LYS A 123 -0.86 9.26 -15.26
C LYS A 123 -1.49 10.62 -15.56
N GLU A 124 -2.41 11.05 -14.72
CA GLU A 124 -3.15 12.30 -14.86
C GLU A 124 -2.49 13.42 -14.05
N GLN A 125 -1.17 13.31 -13.83
CA GLN A 125 -0.37 14.32 -13.13
C GLN A 125 -0.82 14.53 -11.67
N GLU A 126 -1.26 13.46 -11.03
CA GLU A 126 -1.78 13.44 -9.67
C GLU A 126 -0.70 13.79 -8.65
N LEU A 127 0.53 13.34 -8.91
CA LEU A 127 1.73 13.60 -8.11
C LEU A 127 2.42 14.93 -8.50
N GLU A 128 1.81 15.78 -9.33
CA GLU A 128 2.33 17.12 -9.63
C GLU A 128 1.96 18.17 -8.55
N PHE A 129 1.06 17.83 -7.62
CA PHE A 129 0.50 18.73 -6.62
C PHE A 129 0.58 18.12 -5.22
N PHE A 130 0.59 18.96 -4.18
CA PHE A 130 0.51 18.49 -2.79
C PHE A 130 -0.69 19.10 -2.04
N PRO A 131 -1.49 18.30 -1.30
CA PRO A 131 -1.46 16.83 -1.30
C PRO A 131 -1.77 16.28 -2.70
N PRO A 132 -1.25 15.09 -3.05
CA PRO A 132 -1.44 14.54 -4.39
C PRO A 132 -2.93 14.32 -4.70
N LYS A 133 -3.34 14.67 -5.93
CA LYS A 133 -4.76 14.70 -6.36
C LYS A 133 -5.39 13.32 -6.40
N THR A 134 -6.12 12.93 -5.36
CA THR A 134 -6.84 11.65 -5.35
C THR A 134 -7.97 11.65 -6.40
N TYR A 135 -8.13 10.54 -7.12
CA TYR A 135 -9.07 10.39 -8.24
C TYR A 135 -10.57 10.63 -7.95
N THR A 136 -10.99 10.75 -6.69
CA THR A 136 -12.42 10.69 -6.35
C THR A 136 -12.89 11.71 -5.31
N ASN A 137 -12.09 12.72 -4.93
CA ASN A 137 -12.35 13.56 -3.73
C ASN A 137 -12.53 12.73 -2.44
N TRP A 138 -12.19 11.44 -2.45
CA TRP A 138 -12.38 10.56 -1.31
C TRP A 138 -11.02 10.31 -0.69
N VAL A 139 -10.81 10.96 0.44
CA VAL A 139 -9.68 10.68 1.31
C VAL A 139 -10.04 9.46 2.15
N ASP A 140 -9.14 8.49 2.22
CA ASP A 140 -9.30 7.40 3.17
C ASP A 140 -9.38 7.99 4.58
N THR A 141 -10.48 7.75 5.26
CA THR A 141 -10.67 8.19 6.65
C THR A 141 -10.93 7.00 7.57
N LEU A 142 -10.85 5.78 7.04
CA LEU A 142 -11.18 4.56 7.77
C LEU A 142 -10.09 4.21 8.80
N PHE A 143 -8.83 4.45 8.47
CA PHE A 143 -7.68 4.14 9.34
C PHE A 143 -7.02 5.43 9.82
N SER A 144 -6.86 5.55 11.14
CA SER A 144 -6.00 6.61 11.70
C SER A 144 -4.53 6.22 11.64
N GLN A 145 -3.65 7.22 11.73
CA GLN A 145 -2.20 6.99 11.88
C GLN A 145 -1.89 6.07 13.06
N GLU A 146 -2.48 6.34 14.22
CA GLU A 146 -2.26 5.58 15.45
C GLU A 146 -2.67 4.11 15.29
N GLU A 147 -3.81 3.84 14.63
CA GLU A 147 -4.27 2.47 14.39
C GLU A 147 -3.30 1.69 13.51
N LEU A 148 -2.77 2.31 12.46
CA LEU A 148 -1.78 1.66 11.59
C LEU A 148 -0.46 1.41 12.33
N PHE A 149 0.05 2.38 13.09
CA PHE A 149 1.33 2.25 13.79
C PHE A 149 1.34 1.14 14.82
N LYS A 150 0.20 0.88 15.50
CA LYS A 150 0.04 -0.27 16.40
C LYS A 150 0.19 -1.63 15.71
N THR A 151 0.13 -1.66 14.38
CA THR A 151 0.30 -2.87 13.56
C THR A 151 1.68 -2.99 12.94
N PHE A 152 2.60 -2.06 13.21
CA PHE A 152 3.94 -2.07 12.63
C PHE A 152 4.98 -2.53 13.66
N ASN A 153 5.98 -3.22 13.16
CA ASN A 153 7.18 -3.58 13.88
C ASN A 153 8.40 -2.94 13.21
N ASP A 154 9.43 -2.65 14.00
CA ASP A 154 10.75 -2.34 13.47
C ASP A 154 11.37 -3.59 12.80
N MET A 155 12.48 -3.41 12.11
CA MET A 155 13.21 -4.53 11.49
C MET A 155 13.76 -5.53 12.52
N ASN A 156 13.72 -5.26 13.83
CA ASN A 156 14.07 -6.23 14.88
C ASN A 156 12.86 -7.05 15.34
N GLY A 157 11.66 -6.76 14.86
CA GLY A 157 10.41 -7.40 15.27
C GLY A 157 9.85 -6.83 16.58
N LYS A 158 10.34 -5.67 17.03
CA LYS A 158 9.79 -4.95 18.17
C LYS A 158 8.67 -4.03 17.69
N GLU A 159 7.70 -3.78 18.57
CA GLU A 159 6.64 -2.83 18.27
C GLU A 159 7.22 -1.46 17.90
N PHE A 160 6.71 -0.89 16.81
CA PHE A 160 7.19 0.38 16.31
C PHE A 160 6.78 1.53 17.24
N GLU A 161 7.78 2.27 17.73
CA GLU A 161 7.59 3.50 18.47
C GLU A 161 7.78 4.69 17.54
N TYR A 162 6.68 5.35 17.19
CA TYR A 162 6.73 6.55 16.36
C TYR A 162 7.44 7.70 17.08
N LYS A 163 8.43 8.27 16.39
CA LYS A 163 9.17 9.46 16.83
C LYS A 163 8.90 10.59 15.85
N ASP A 164 8.24 11.64 16.34
CA ASP A 164 8.03 12.85 15.57
C ASP A 164 9.35 13.61 15.41
N ASP A 165 9.69 13.97 14.18
CA ASP A 165 10.86 14.75 13.81
C ASP A 165 10.55 16.25 13.61
N GLY A 166 9.31 16.67 13.87
CA GLY A 166 8.87 18.07 13.78
C GLY A 166 8.49 18.52 12.37
N THR A 167 8.48 17.62 11.38
CA THR A 167 7.92 17.91 10.06
C THR A 167 6.40 18.01 10.10
N GLU A 168 5.77 18.60 9.08
CA GLU A 168 4.29 18.77 9.04
C GLU A 168 3.56 17.53 8.52
N TYR A 169 4.21 16.76 7.63
CA TYR A 169 3.58 15.65 6.93
C TYR A 169 4.26 14.33 7.26
N LEU A 170 3.45 13.28 7.30
CA LEU A 170 3.91 11.90 7.45
C LEU A 170 3.45 11.10 6.23
N ILE A 171 4.35 10.33 5.64
CA ILE A 171 4.06 9.43 4.54
C ILE A 171 4.34 8.00 4.97
N VAL A 172 3.37 7.13 4.72
CA VAL A 172 3.51 5.69 4.95
C VAL A 172 3.40 5.01 3.59
N LEU A 173 4.52 4.50 3.10
CA LEU A 173 4.62 3.79 1.82
C LEU A 173 4.72 2.30 2.09
N PHE A 174 3.71 1.56 1.67
CA PHE A 174 3.70 0.11 1.74
C PHE A 174 4.28 -0.49 0.47
N TYR A 175 5.17 -1.46 0.64
CA TYR A 175 5.83 -2.15 -0.46
C TYR A 175 5.91 -3.65 -0.21
N SER A 176 6.17 -4.39 -1.28
CA SER A 176 6.29 -5.84 -1.26
C SER A 176 7.31 -6.30 -2.30
N LEU A 177 8.24 -7.18 -1.92
CA LEU A 177 9.19 -7.78 -2.88
C LEU A 177 8.51 -8.75 -3.83
N PHE A 178 7.34 -9.27 -3.48
CA PHE A 178 6.55 -10.11 -4.36
C PHE A 178 6.10 -9.38 -5.64
N VAL A 179 5.84 -8.07 -5.54
CA VAL A 179 5.56 -7.18 -6.68
C VAL A 179 6.65 -6.11 -6.78
N GLN A 180 7.91 -6.58 -6.81
CA GLN A 180 9.08 -5.70 -6.72
C GLN A 180 9.08 -4.57 -7.74
N LYS A 181 8.71 -4.82 -9.01
CA LYS A 181 8.70 -3.80 -10.06
C LYS A 181 7.69 -2.69 -9.76
N GLN A 182 6.52 -3.04 -9.23
CA GLN A 182 5.48 -2.10 -8.84
C GLN A 182 5.92 -1.29 -7.62
N SER A 183 6.52 -1.95 -6.62
CA SER A 183 7.13 -1.32 -5.45
C SER A 183 8.22 -0.32 -5.86
N ASP A 184 9.10 -0.71 -6.79
CA ASP A 184 10.19 0.12 -7.31
C ASP A 184 9.66 1.38 -7.99
N ASN A 185 8.65 1.24 -8.84
CA ASN A 185 8.03 2.37 -9.52
C ASN A 185 7.35 3.31 -8.52
N LEU A 186 6.57 2.78 -7.56
CA LEU A 186 5.90 3.62 -6.57
C LEU A 186 6.91 4.38 -5.70
N ILE A 187 7.93 3.69 -5.17
CA ILE A 187 8.99 4.31 -4.36
C ILE A 187 9.65 5.45 -5.12
N LYS A 188 9.99 5.22 -6.39
CA LYS A 188 10.58 6.25 -7.24
C LYS A 188 9.65 7.45 -7.42
N GLU A 189 8.42 7.22 -7.87
CA GLU A 189 7.45 8.29 -8.17
C GLU A 189 7.09 9.10 -6.91
N VAL A 190 6.91 8.44 -5.76
CA VAL A 190 6.64 9.12 -4.48
C VAL A 190 7.85 9.93 -4.02
N ASN A 191 9.07 9.40 -4.12
CA ASN A 191 10.26 10.14 -3.70
C ASN A 191 10.50 11.37 -4.58
N GLU A 192 10.32 11.26 -5.89
CA GLU A 192 10.39 12.40 -6.82
C GLU A 192 9.32 13.45 -6.48
N HIS A 193 8.10 13.02 -6.19
CA HIS A 193 7.00 13.88 -5.76
C HIS A 193 7.33 14.64 -4.46
N LEU A 194 7.79 13.93 -3.42
CA LEU A 194 8.09 14.51 -2.12
C LEU A 194 9.23 15.53 -2.19
N GLN A 195 10.29 15.22 -2.94
CA GLN A 195 11.40 16.15 -3.18
C GLN A 195 10.92 17.43 -3.89
N LYS A 196 10.03 17.28 -4.88
CA LYS A 196 9.48 18.41 -5.64
C LYS A 196 8.55 19.29 -4.81
N CYS A 197 7.66 18.67 -4.02
CA CYS A 197 6.52 19.39 -3.45
C CYS A 197 6.70 19.83 -1.99
N LEU A 198 7.53 19.13 -1.20
CA LEU A 198 7.58 19.34 0.24
C LEU A 198 8.91 19.87 0.77
N ASN A 199 9.98 19.93 -0.05
CA ASN A 199 11.28 20.50 0.34
C ASN A 199 11.78 20.01 1.73
N ASN A 200 11.69 18.70 1.98
CA ASN A 200 12.03 18.02 3.24
C ASN A 200 11.12 18.30 4.45
N ASN A 201 9.98 18.96 4.26
CA ASN A 201 8.94 19.10 5.29
C ASN A 201 8.06 17.84 5.38
N TYR A 202 8.69 16.67 5.49
CA TYR A 202 7.99 15.39 5.63
C TYR A 202 8.86 14.33 6.29
N GLN A 203 8.19 13.37 6.92
CA GLN A 203 8.77 12.12 7.38
C GLN A 203 8.17 10.97 6.57
N ILE A 204 8.97 10.00 6.15
CA ILE A 204 8.49 8.84 5.39
C ILE A 204 8.93 7.53 6.06
N TYR A 205 8.00 6.57 6.14
CA TYR A 205 8.28 5.19 6.51
C TYR A 205 7.93 4.24 5.36
N TYR A 206 8.82 3.27 5.14
CA TYR A 206 8.68 2.21 4.15
C TYR A 206 8.29 0.91 4.86
N VAL A 207 7.04 0.49 4.69
CA VAL A 207 6.45 -0.63 5.42
C VAL A 207 6.36 -1.86 4.52
N ASN A 208 7.08 -2.92 4.87
CA ASN A 208 7.03 -4.17 4.14
C ASN A 208 5.75 -4.96 4.44
N MET A 209 5.09 -5.41 3.37
CA MET A 209 3.84 -6.19 3.41
C MET A 209 4.05 -7.70 3.20
N ASP A 210 5.27 -8.17 2.93
CA ASP A 210 5.50 -9.57 2.53
C ASP A 210 5.06 -10.55 3.63
N ASN A 211 5.32 -10.21 4.89
CA ASN A 211 4.89 -11.02 6.04
C ASN A 211 3.36 -11.17 6.14
N TYR A 212 2.58 -10.19 5.65
CA TYR A 212 1.12 -10.28 5.62
C TYR A 212 0.61 -11.30 4.59
N PHE A 213 1.30 -11.44 3.44
CA PHE A 213 0.89 -12.36 2.37
C PHE A 213 1.48 -13.76 2.49
N PHE A 214 2.64 -13.92 3.15
CA PHE A 214 3.40 -15.17 3.13
C PHE A 214 3.51 -15.86 4.49
N LYS A 215 2.79 -15.38 5.51
CA LYS A 215 2.69 -16.16 6.73
C LYS A 215 1.88 -17.42 6.42
N GLU A 216 2.53 -18.58 6.58
CA GLU A 216 1.82 -19.85 6.61
C GLU A 216 0.79 -19.76 7.75
N VAL A 217 -0.45 -20.13 7.44
CA VAL A 217 -1.43 -20.38 8.49
C VAL A 217 -0.98 -21.68 9.14
N ASP A 218 -0.28 -21.56 10.27
CA ASP A 218 0.00 -22.68 11.17
C ASP A 218 -1.32 -23.31 11.66
#